data_AF-A0A929FE90-F1
#
_entry.id   AF-A0A929FE90-F1
#
_cell.length_a   1.000
_cell.length_b   1.000
_cell.length_c   1.000
_cell.angle_alpha   90.00
_cell.angle_beta   90.00
_cell.angle_gamma   90.00
#
_symmetry.space_group_name_H-M   'P 1'
#
loop_
_entity.id
_entity.type
_entity.pdbx_description
1 polymer ?
#
loop_
_entity_poly.entity_id
_entity_poly.type
_entity_poly.pdbx_seq_one_letter_code
_entity_poly.pdbx_strand_id
1 'polypeptide(L)'
;MESSDILDTQVLKGIIKESIREVLAEVLSEILKEERLKLCKLLIPVVSDAEQSEINEELGSPDDFEEAEFVNLTEWTEHGDQLQ
;
A
#
# COMPACT_ATOMS: atom_id res chain seq x y z
N MET A 1 29.77 28.60 -30.01
CA MET A 1 29.73 28.43 -28.54
C MET A 1 28.28 28.46 -28.05
N GLU A 2 27.47 29.47 -28.39
CA GLU A 2 26.06 29.57 -27.96
C GLU A 2 25.20 28.32 -28.22
N SER A 3 25.35 27.64 -29.36
CA SER A 3 24.57 26.41 -29.65
C SER A 3 24.95 25.22 -28.76
N SER A 4 26.17 25.20 -28.20
CA SER A 4 26.61 24.18 -27.24
C SER A 4 25.99 24.45 -25.86
N ASP A 5 26.04 25.71 -25.41
CA ASP A 5 25.48 26.11 -24.12
C ASP A 5 23.97 25.91 -24.02
N ILE A 6 23.25 26.12 -25.14
CA ILE A 6 21.81 25.84 -25.24
C ILE A 6 21.55 24.33 -25.12
N LEU A 7 22.35 23.50 -25.78
CA LEU A 7 22.21 22.04 -25.72
C LEU A 7 22.49 21.53 -24.29
N ASP A 8 23.55 22.01 -23.65
CA ASP A 8 23.93 21.65 -22.28
C ASP A 8 22.85 22.06 -21.27
N THR A 9 22.23 23.22 -21.47
CA THR A 9 21.09 23.68 -20.65
C THR A 9 19.87 22.77 -20.80
N GLN A 10 19.55 22.32 -22.02
CA GLN A 10 18.43 21.39 -22.25
C GLN A 10 18.71 20.00 -21.65
N VAL A 11 19.94 19.52 -21.75
CA VAL A 11 20.36 18.25 -21.13
C VAL A 11 20.23 18.34 -19.61
N LEU A 12 20.73 19.41 -18.98
CA LEU A 12 20.60 19.63 -17.54
C LEU A 12 19.13 19.70 -17.09
N LYS A 13 18.28 20.39 -17.86
CA LYS A 13 16.83 20.44 -17.60
C LYS A 13 16.18 19.05 -17.70
N GLY A 14 16.63 18.24 -18.66
CA GLY A 14 16.19 16.86 -18.81
C GLY A 14 16.54 16.01 -17.59
N ILE A 15 17.79 16.10 -17.14
CA ILE A 15 18.28 15.39 -15.95
C ILE A 15 17.47 15.80 -14.71
N ILE A 16 17.31 17.11 -14.46
CA ILE A 16 16.55 17.62 -13.32
C ILE A 16 15.10 17.12 -13.35
N LYS A 17 14.47 17.12 -14.53
CA LYS A 17 13.09 16.67 -14.69
C LYS A 17 12.94 15.19 -14.36
N GLU A 18 13.89 14.35 -14.80
CA GLU A 18 13.85 12.92 -14.51
C GLU A 18 14.11 12.65 -13.03
N SER A 19 15.10 13.32 -12.42
CA SER A 19 15.35 13.19 -10.99
C SER A 19 14.15 13.61 -10.14
N ILE A 20 13.44 14.69 -10.51
CA ILE A 20 12.21 15.10 -9.82
C ILE A 20 11.12 14.03 -9.99
N ARG A 21 10.97 13.46 -11.19
CA ARG A 21 9.97 12.41 -11.44
C ARG A 21 10.23 11.19 -10.56
N GLU A 22 11.47 10.72 -10.50
CA GLU A 22 11.86 9.57 -9.68
C GLU A 22 11.56 9.81 -8.20
N VAL A 23 12.02 10.94 -7.66
CA VAL A 23 11.79 11.29 -6.26
C VAL A 23 10.30 11.47 -5.95
N LEU A 24 9.54 12.10 -6.85
CA LEU A 24 8.10 12.27 -6.67
C LEU A 24 7.37 10.93 -6.69
N ALA A 25 7.75 10.00 -7.57
CA ALA A 25 7.13 8.68 -7.63
C ALA A 25 7.34 7.91 -6.32
N GLU A 26 8.56 7.96 -5.76
CA GLU A 26 8.87 7.33 -4.48
C GLU A 26 8.08 7.97 -3.34
N VAL A 27 8.12 9.30 -3.22
CA VAL A 27 7.42 10.03 -2.15
C VAL A 27 5.90 9.80 -2.21
N LEU A 28 5.31 9.83 -3.41
CA LEU A 28 3.88 9.59 -3.58
C LEU A 28 3.51 8.14 -3.26
N SER A 29 4.35 7.16 -3.64
CA SER A 29 4.14 5.76 -3.28
C SER A 29 4.06 5.59 -1.76
N GLU A 30 4.99 6.18 -1.01
CA GLU A 30 4.99 6.07 0.45
C GLU A 30 3.78 6.76 1.10
N ILE A 31 3.42 7.96 0.63
CA ILE A 31 2.22 8.66 1.11
C ILE A 31 0.97 7.82 0.83
N LEU A 32 0.84 7.25 -0.37
CA LEU A 32 -0.32 6.43 -0.74
C LEU A 32 -0.40 5.16 0.11
N LYS A 33 0.73 4.51 0.41
CA LYS A 33 0.76 3.34 1.32
C LYS A 33 0.27 3.74 2.72
N GLU A 34 0.76 4.86 3.25
CA GLU A 34 0.39 5.34 4.58
C GLU A 34 -1.09 5.72 4.66
N GLU A 35 -1.58 6.52 3.72
CA GLU A 35 -2.97 6.96 3.68
C GLU A 35 -3.93 5.79 3.41
N ARG A 36 -3.55 4.83 2.58
CA ARG A 36 -4.32 3.59 2.39
C ARG A 36 -4.43 2.82 3.69
N LEU A 37 -3.34 2.66 4.44
CA LEU A 37 -3.38 1.96 5.74
C LEU A 37 -4.28 2.69 6.74
N LYS A 38 -4.21 4.02 6.81
CA LYS A 38 -5.10 4.84 7.66
C LYS A 38 -6.56 4.63 7.30
N LEU A 39 -6.88 4.65 6.00
CA LEU A 39 -8.23 4.39 5.52
C LEU A 39 -8.70 2.98 5.89
N CYS A 40 -7.89 1.95 5.67
CA CYS A 40 -8.23 0.57 6.06
C CYS A 40 -8.52 0.48 7.56
N LYS A 41 -7.69 1.09 8.41
CA LYS A 41 -7.90 1.12 9.87
C LYS A 41 -9.19 1.83 10.28
N LEU A 42 -9.59 2.87 9.54
CA LEU A 42 -10.85 3.58 9.77
C LEU A 42 -12.07 2.74 9.37
N LEU A 43 -11.93 1.91 8.34
CA LEU A 43 -13.02 1.09 7.80
C LEU A 43 -13.20 -0.24 8.55
N ILE A 44 -12.16 -0.73 9.24
CA ILE A 44 -12.25 -1.97 10.03
C ILE A 44 -13.15 -1.73 11.25
N PRO A 45 -14.25 -2.49 11.40
CA PRO A 45 -15.08 -2.40 12.59
C PRO A 45 -14.26 -2.81 13.81
N VAL A 46 -14.35 -2.01 14.87
CA VAL A 46 -13.72 -2.31 16.15
C VAL A 46 -14.77 -2.89 17.10
N VAL A 47 -14.37 -3.92 17.84
CA VAL A 47 -15.17 -4.50 18.93
C VAL A 47 -14.42 -4.28 20.24
N SER A 48 -15.17 -4.10 21.32
CA SER A 48 -14.63 -4.10 22.67
C SER A 48 -14.21 -5.51 23.09
N ASP A 49 -13.39 -5.61 24.14
CA ASP A 49 -12.97 -6.91 24.68
C ASP A 49 -14.17 -7.77 25.14
N ALA A 50 -15.24 -7.14 25.61
CA ALA A 50 -16.48 -7.83 26.00
C ALA A 50 -17.18 -8.43 24.77
N GLU A 51 -17.37 -7.64 23.71
CA GLU A 51 -17.96 -8.10 22.45
C GLU A 51 -17.10 -9.20 21.81
N GLN A 52 -15.77 -9.09 21.87
CA GLN A 52 -14.87 -10.13 21.39
C GLN A 52 -15.00 -11.43 22.19
N SER A 53 -15.19 -11.34 23.51
CA SER A 53 -15.44 -12.52 24.36
C SER A 53 -16.74 -13.21 24.00
N GLU A 54 -17.82 -12.44 23.78
CA GLU A 54 -19.12 -12.97 23.34
C GLU A 54 -18.99 -13.69 21.98
N ILE A 55 -18.28 -13.08 21.01
CA ILE A 55 -18.01 -13.70 19.71
C ILE A 55 -17.27 -15.02 19.86
N ASN A 56 -16.23 -15.06 20.71
CA ASN A 56 -15.44 -16.28 20.93
C ASN A 56 -16.24 -17.38 21.63
N GLU A 57 -17.16 -17.02 22.54
CA GLU A 57 -18.06 -17.98 23.18
C GLU A 57 -19.07 -18.58 22.19
N GLU A 58 -19.58 -17.77 21.25
CA GLU A 58 -20.56 -18.21 20.26
C GLU A 58 -19.95 -18.98 19.08
N LEU A 59 -18.78 -18.57 18.61
CA LEU A 59 -18.17 -19.05 17.36
C LEU A 59 -16.86 -19.82 17.55
N GLY A 60 -16.26 -19.76 18.74
CA GLY A 60 -14.92 -20.29 19.00
C GLY A 60 -13.80 -19.29 18.70
N SER A 61 -12.59 -19.63 19.13
CA SER A 61 -11.35 -18.94 18.76
C SER A 61 -10.79 -19.51 17.46
N PRO A 62 -10.07 -18.73 16.63
CA PRO A 62 -9.31 -19.28 15.50
C PRO A 62 -8.40 -20.46 15.86
N ASP A 63 -7.88 -20.50 17.10
CA ASP A 63 -7.04 -21.60 17.60
C ASP A 63 -7.79 -22.93 17.77
N ASP A 64 -9.12 -22.91 17.73
CA ASP A 64 -9.96 -24.11 17.87
C ASP A 64 -10.13 -24.88 16.54
N PHE A 65 -9.64 -24.33 15.41
CA PHE A 65 -9.80 -24.89 14.07
C PHE A 65 -8.47 -25.40 13.50
N GLU A 66 -8.53 -26.46 12.68
CA GLU A 66 -7.32 -26.99 12.02
C GLU A 66 -6.82 -26.02 10.92
N GLU A 67 -5.50 -25.85 10.80
CA GLU A 67 -4.89 -24.96 9.80
C GLU A 67 -5.34 -25.28 8.36
N ALA A 68 -5.62 -26.55 8.08
CA ALA A 68 -6.10 -27.02 6.77
C ALA A 68 -7.49 -26.47 6.38
N GLU A 69 -8.26 -25.94 7.34
CA GLU A 69 -9.57 -25.34 7.11
C GLU A 69 -9.47 -23.85 6.72
N PHE A 70 -8.31 -23.22 6.91
CA PHE A 70 -8.10 -21.82 6.57
C PHE A 70 -7.78 -21.65 5.09
N VAL A 71 -8.41 -20.65 4.47
CA VAL A 71 -8.09 -20.22 3.10
C VAL A 71 -7.11 -19.06 3.18
N ASN A 72 -5.98 -19.15 2.48
CA ASN A 72 -5.04 -18.04 2.40
C ASN A 72 -5.67 -16.91 1.57
N LEU A 73 -6.20 -15.89 2.26
CA LEU A 73 -6.74 -14.75 1.56
C LEU A 73 -5.63 -13.95 0.87
N THR A 74 -4.37 -13.91 1.34
CA THR A 74 -3.31 -13.03 0.79
C THR A 74 -2.99 -13.22 -0.68
N GLU A 75 -3.34 -14.36 -1.28
CA GLU A 75 -3.25 -14.58 -2.72
C GLU A 75 -4.04 -13.52 -3.52
N TRP A 76 -5.15 -13.00 -2.98
CA TRP A 76 -5.92 -11.91 -3.60
C TRP A 76 -5.16 -10.59 -3.74
N THR A 77 -4.15 -10.36 -2.91
CA THR A 77 -3.34 -9.14 -2.91
C THR A 77 -2.10 -9.28 -3.78
N GLU A 78 -1.66 -10.51 -4.01
CA GLU A 78 -0.56 -10.84 -4.91
C GLU A 78 -1.03 -10.97 -6.36
N HIS A 79 -2.31 -11.34 -6.56
CA HIS A 79 -2.91 -11.59 -7.88
C HIS A 79 -4.15 -10.75 -8.20
N GLY A 80 -4.49 -9.77 -7.35
CA GLY A 80 -5.58 -8.83 -7.64
C GLY A 80 -5.32 -8.06 -8.94
N ASP A 81 -6.40 -7.69 -9.65
CA ASP A 81 -6.31 -6.96 -10.93
C ASP A 81 -5.29 -5.84 -10.84
N GLN A 82 -4.31 -5.86 -11.75
CA GLN A 82 -3.39 -4.73 -11.90
C GLN A 82 -4.26 -3.50 -12.17
N LEU A 83 -4.28 -2.56 -11.23
CA LEU A 83 -4.95 -1.28 -11.42
C LEU A 83 -4.35 -0.65 -12.69
N GLN A 84 -5.11 -0.69 -13.78
CA GLN A 84 -4.75 -0.14 -15.10
C GLN A 84 -4.72 1.38 -15.08
#